data_AF-A0A956WA02-F1
#
_entry.id   AF-A0A956WA02-F1
#
_cell.length_a   1.000
_cell.length_b   1.000
_cell.length_c   1.000
_cell.angle_alpha   90.00
_cell.angle_beta   90.00
_cell.angle_gamma   90.00
#
_symmetry.space_group_name_H-M   'P 1'
#
loop_
_entity.id
_entity.type
_entity.pdbx_description
1 polymer ?
#
loop_
_entity_poly.entity_id
_entity_poly.type
_entity_poly.pdbx_seq_one_letter_code
_entity_poly.pdbx_strand_id
1 'polypeptide(L)'
;MAASPVSWFPTQPDEIDDAWLSRILGAEVRSHRVEALRDRQGVNGETHRILVEGDGTPRSIVAKFPHAPSRGVAVYQRWYEREVRFYRELAPQTPFPTPHCYAAEIAPSDDFVLVLEDLARYPQGDQVAGCSAERATSVVRSLAALHARWWEPEPAEHPWLPFTTVGLD
;
A
#
# COMPACT_ATOMS: atom_id res chain seq x y z
N MET A 1 -15.66 11.70 13.52
CA MET A 1 -15.80 12.76 12.51
C MET A 1 -16.28 12.10 11.23
N ALA A 2 -17.36 12.62 10.63
CA ALA A 2 -17.92 12.06 9.40
C ALA A 2 -16.87 12.07 8.28
N ALA A 3 -16.77 10.98 7.52
CA ALA A 3 -15.93 10.91 6.33
C ALA A 3 -16.32 12.05 5.38
N SER A 4 -15.37 12.94 5.09
CA SER A 4 -15.53 13.95 4.04
C SER A 4 -15.96 13.26 2.73
N PRO A 5 -16.78 13.91 1.90
CA PRO A 5 -17.14 13.38 0.58
C PRO A 5 -15.86 13.04 -0.17
N VAL A 6 -15.85 11.92 -0.91
CA VAL A 6 -14.66 11.42 -1.61
C VAL A 6 -14.16 12.53 -2.54
N SER A 7 -13.15 13.25 -2.07
CA SER A 7 -12.42 14.21 -2.89
C SER A 7 -11.79 13.41 -4.01
N TRP A 8 -11.93 13.90 -5.24
CA TRP A 8 -11.32 13.30 -6.41
C TRP A 8 -9.89 12.82 -6.14
N PHE A 9 -9.54 11.65 -6.66
CA PHE A 9 -8.20 11.07 -6.63
C PHE A 9 -7.86 10.48 -8.01
N PRO A 10 -6.57 10.48 -8.42
CA PRO A 10 -6.15 9.90 -9.68
C PRO A 10 -6.37 8.39 -9.66
N THR A 11 -6.94 7.86 -10.74
CA THR A 11 -7.21 6.43 -10.93
C THR A 11 -6.18 5.75 -11.83
N GLN A 12 -5.35 6.55 -12.50
CA GLN A 12 -4.24 6.13 -13.35
C GLN A 12 -3.03 7.05 -13.15
N PRO A 13 -1.82 6.59 -13.50
CA PRO A 13 -0.59 7.32 -13.19
C PRO A 13 -0.47 8.70 -13.85
N ASP A 14 -1.03 8.87 -15.05
CA ASP A 14 -1.02 10.11 -15.83
C ASP A 14 -2.05 11.16 -15.35
N GLU A 15 -2.96 10.77 -14.45
CA GLU A 15 -3.86 11.71 -13.75
C GLU A 15 -3.22 12.36 -12.51
N ILE A 16 -2.02 11.93 -12.10
CA ILE A 16 -1.31 12.57 -10.99
C ILE A 16 -0.92 14.00 -11.40
N ASP A 17 -1.26 14.98 -10.54
CA ASP A 17 -0.81 16.36 -10.67
C ASP A 17 -0.15 16.88 -9.38
N ASP A 18 0.58 18.00 -9.51
CA ASP A 18 1.32 18.62 -8.39
C ASP A 18 0.38 19.13 -7.29
N ALA A 19 -0.83 19.58 -7.64
CA ALA A 19 -1.81 20.06 -6.69
C ALA A 19 -2.33 18.93 -5.80
N TRP A 20 -2.55 17.76 -6.38
CA TRP A 20 -2.96 16.56 -5.68
C TRP A 20 -1.86 16.00 -4.81
N LEU A 21 -0.62 15.94 -5.32
CA LEU A 21 0.53 15.55 -4.51
C LEU A 21 0.71 16.51 -3.33
N SER A 22 0.60 17.82 -3.54
CA SER A 22 0.75 18.81 -2.46
C SER A 22 -0.25 18.59 -1.33
N ARG A 23 -1.50 18.25 -1.68
CA ARG A 23 -2.57 17.98 -0.71
C ARG A 23 -2.26 16.74 0.14
N ILE A 24 -1.86 15.63 -0.48
CA ILE A 24 -1.64 14.36 0.25
C ILE A 24 -0.32 14.37 1.02
N LEU A 25 0.68 15.14 0.57
CA LEU A 25 1.97 15.28 1.23
C LEU A 25 1.96 16.35 2.34
N GLY A 26 0.98 17.27 2.32
CA GLY A 26 0.91 18.38 3.28
C GLY A 26 2.02 19.43 3.10
N ALA A 27 2.62 19.49 1.91
CA ALA A 27 3.71 20.40 1.55
C ALA A 27 3.63 20.77 0.07
N GLU A 28 4.16 21.93 -0.32
CA GLU A 28 4.12 22.40 -1.72
C GLU A 28 5.02 21.54 -2.61
N VAL A 29 4.41 20.91 -3.62
CA VAL A 29 5.10 20.24 -4.73
C VAL A 29 5.23 21.20 -5.89
N ARG A 30 6.46 21.46 -6.31
CA ARG A 30 6.79 22.30 -7.48
C ARG A 30 6.76 21.53 -8.78
N SER A 31 7.17 20.26 -8.75
CA SER A 31 7.15 19.36 -9.91
C SER A 31 7.19 17.90 -9.48
N HIS A 32 6.75 17.01 -10.38
CA HIS A 32 6.89 15.58 -10.20
C HIS A 32 7.29 14.83 -11.47
N ARG A 33 7.75 13.59 -11.30
CA ARG A 33 7.98 12.66 -12.40
C ARG A 33 7.52 11.26 -12.02
N VAL A 34 6.81 10.60 -12.93
CA VAL A 34 6.31 9.23 -12.76
C VAL A 34 7.27 8.24 -13.43
N GLU A 35 7.73 7.25 -12.68
CA GLU A 35 8.60 6.16 -13.15
C GLU A 35 7.95 4.81 -12.85
N ALA A 36 7.66 4.02 -13.90
CA ALA A 36 7.09 2.68 -13.71
C ALA A 36 8.11 1.72 -13.08
N LEU A 37 7.71 0.98 -12.04
CA LEU A 37 8.56 -0.04 -11.40
C LEU A 37 8.37 -1.41 -12.05
N ARG A 38 8.70 -1.51 -13.34
CA ARG A 38 8.42 -2.69 -14.19
C ARG A 38 9.22 -3.95 -13.81
N ASP A 39 10.40 -3.79 -13.22
CA ASP A 39 11.29 -4.90 -12.84
C ASP A 39 10.88 -5.56 -11.52
N ARG A 40 9.87 -5.00 -10.83
CA ARG A 40 9.28 -5.60 -9.65
C ARG A 40 8.03 -6.32 -10.08
N GLN A 41 8.01 -7.64 -9.94
CA GLN A 41 6.83 -8.49 -10.20
C GLN A 41 5.70 -8.14 -9.22
N GLY A 42 5.01 -7.02 -9.47
CA GLY A 42 3.80 -6.61 -8.79
C GLY A 42 2.63 -7.40 -9.37
N VAL A 43 2.42 -8.62 -8.88
CA VAL A 43 1.37 -9.53 -9.41
C VAL A 43 -0.04 -8.92 -9.24
N ASN A 44 -0.21 -7.97 -8.32
CA ASN A 44 -1.51 -7.53 -7.81
C ASN A 44 -1.78 -6.02 -7.99
N GLY A 45 -1.07 -5.30 -8.86
CA GLY A 45 -1.29 -3.87 -9.11
C GLY A 45 -0.13 -3.19 -9.86
N GLU A 46 -0.42 -2.10 -10.57
CA GLU A 46 0.61 -1.32 -11.26
C GLU A 46 1.27 -0.39 -10.24
N THR A 47 2.61 -0.39 -10.18
CA THR A 47 3.36 0.36 -9.17
C THR A 47 4.31 1.34 -9.85
N HIS A 48 4.29 2.59 -9.38
CA HIS A 48 5.10 3.68 -9.89
C HIS A 48 5.88 4.32 -8.75
N ARG A 49 7.13 4.68 -8.99
CA ARG A 49 7.83 5.65 -8.19
C ARG A 49 7.47 7.03 -8.70
N ILE A 50 7.10 7.93 -7.80
CA ILE A 50 6.90 9.34 -8.09
C ILE A 50 8.08 10.08 -7.48
N LEU A 51 8.92 10.69 -8.32
CA LEU A 51 9.94 11.63 -7.88
C LEU A 51 9.25 12.97 -7.64
N VAL A 52 9.55 13.61 -6.51
CA VAL A 52 8.87 14.83 -6.07
C VAL A 52 9.90 15.91 -5.78
N GLU A 53 9.68 17.10 -6.33
CA GLU A 53 10.46 18.29 -6.04
C GLU A 53 9.61 19.27 -5.24
N GLY A 54 10.02 19.58 -4.02
CA GLY A 54 9.31 20.49 -3.13
C GLY A 54 10.08 20.67 -1.83
N ASP A 55 9.82 21.76 -1.12
CA ASP A 55 10.44 21.99 0.18
C ASP A 55 9.58 21.32 1.25
N GLY A 56 10.18 20.48 2.09
CA GLY A 56 9.45 19.70 3.09
C GLY A 56 8.71 18.47 2.55
N THR A 57 8.86 18.13 1.25
CA THR A 57 8.33 16.90 0.67
C THR A 57 9.34 15.75 0.78
N PRO A 58 8.89 14.47 0.75
CA PRO A 58 9.80 13.37 0.43
C PRO A 58 10.40 13.56 -0.97
N ARG A 59 11.61 13.04 -1.21
CA ARG A 59 12.22 13.03 -2.56
C ARG A 59 11.55 12.06 -3.52
N SER A 60 10.96 11.00 -2.97
CA SER A 60 10.19 10.03 -3.73
C SER A 60 9.14 9.34 -2.86
N ILE A 61 8.07 8.90 -3.52
CA ILE A 61 6.99 8.08 -2.98
C ILE A 61 6.67 6.96 -3.97
N VAL A 62 5.92 5.97 -3.52
CA VAL A 62 5.42 4.88 -4.37
C VAL A 62 3.90 5.00 -4.47
N ALA A 63 3.38 5.05 -5.69
CA ALA A 63 1.95 5.02 -5.97
C ALA A 63 1.56 3.68 -6.61
N LYS A 64 0.45 3.10 -6.15
CA LYS A 64 -0.10 1.85 -6.68
C LYS A 64 -1.52 2.06 -7.19
N PHE A 65 -1.80 1.47 -8.35
CA PHE A 65 -3.05 1.54 -9.08
C PHE A 65 -3.53 0.13 -9.49
N PRO A 66 -4.80 -0.03 -9.94
CA PRO A 66 -5.26 -1.28 -10.55
C PRO A 66 -4.36 -1.70 -11.72
N HIS A 67 -4.12 -3.00 -11.85
CA HIS A 67 -3.41 -3.56 -13.01
C HIS A 67 -4.39 -4.33 -13.88
N ALA A 68 -4.61 -3.87 -15.11
CA ALA A 68 -5.66 -4.42 -15.99
C ALA A 68 -5.61 -5.96 -16.13
N PRO A 69 -4.45 -6.60 -16.39
CA PRO A 69 -4.36 -8.07 -16.49
C PRO A 69 -4.81 -8.86 -15.26
N SER A 70 -4.63 -8.33 -14.05
CA SER A 70 -4.99 -9.03 -12.79
C SER A 70 -6.22 -8.44 -12.09
N ARG A 71 -6.85 -7.40 -12.65
CA ARG A 71 -7.98 -6.66 -12.03
C ARG A 71 -9.14 -7.57 -11.65
N GLY A 72 -9.56 -8.48 -12.54
CA GLY A 72 -10.69 -9.37 -12.27
C GLY A 72 -10.49 -10.25 -11.03
N VAL A 73 -9.31 -10.88 -10.92
CA VAL A 73 -8.97 -11.72 -9.75
C VAL A 73 -8.80 -10.86 -8.50
N ALA A 74 -8.18 -9.68 -8.63
CA ALA A 74 -7.94 -8.78 -7.52
C ALA A 74 -9.24 -8.24 -6.91
N VAL A 75 -10.22 -7.89 -7.75
CA VAL A 75 -11.56 -7.48 -7.31
C VAL A 75 -12.30 -8.65 -6.67
N TYR A 76 -12.32 -9.81 -7.32
CA TYR A 76 -12.96 -11.02 -6.78
C TYR A 76 -12.41 -11.40 -5.39
N GLN A 77 -11.09 -11.32 -5.20
CA GLN A 77 -10.42 -11.62 -3.92
C GLN A 77 -10.36 -10.42 -2.96
N ARG A 78 -10.97 -9.28 -3.32
CA ARG A 78 -11.00 -8.02 -2.56
C ARG A 78 -9.60 -7.50 -2.19
N TRP A 79 -8.59 -7.71 -3.03
CA TRP A 79 -7.20 -7.33 -2.73
C TRP A 79 -7.03 -5.83 -2.56
N TYR A 80 -7.62 -5.02 -3.44
CA TYR A 80 -7.51 -3.55 -3.39
C TYR A 80 -8.16 -2.98 -2.13
N GLU A 81 -9.38 -3.43 -1.82
CA GLU A 81 -10.08 -3.03 -0.60
C GLU A 81 -9.27 -3.40 0.65
N ARG A 82 -8.72 -4.62 0.71
CA ARG A 82 -7.94 -5.09 1.86
C ARG A 82 -6.67 -4.26 2.05
N GLU A 83 -5.97 -3.91 0.99
CA GLU A 83 -4.74 -3.11 1.07
C GLU A 83 -5.05 -1.67 1.54
N VAL A 84 -6.07 -1.04 0.96
CA VAL A 84 -6.51 0.31 1.35
C VAL A 84 -6.99 0.34 2.80
N ARG A 85 -7.83 -0.61 3.21
CA ARG A 85 -8.34 -0.68 4.58
C ARG A 85 -7.26 -1.06 5.58
N PHE A 86 -6.29 -1.90 5.21
CA PHE A 86 -5.14 -2.18 6.07
C PHE A 86 -4.42 -0.87 6.44
N TYR A 87 -4.08 -0.03 5.46
CA TYR A 87 -3.38 1.23 5.75
C TYR A 87 -4.24 2.26 6.49
N ARG A 88 -5.56 2.29 6.23
CA ARG A 88 -6.49 3.18 6.94
C ARG A 88 -6.77 2.77 8.38
N GLU A 89 -6.96 1.48 8.62
CA GLU A 89 -7.57 0.96 9.85
C GLU A 89 -6.56 0.21 10.74
N LEU A 90 -5.65 -0.58 10.15
CA LEU A 90 -4.82 -1.55 10.89
C LEU A 90 -3.35 -1.16 11.02
N ALA A 91 -2.77 -0.50 10.02
CA ALA A 91 -1.37 -0.08 10.03
C ALA A 91 -1.01 0.76 11.28
N PRO A 92 -1.83 1.73 11.73
CA PRO A 92 -1.55 2.48 12.95
C PRO A 92 -1.53 1.64 14.24
N GLN A 93 -2.15 0.45 14.21
CA GLN A 93 -2.28 -0.46 15.34
C GLN A 93 -1.32 -1.65 15.27
N THR A 94 -0.52 -1.70 14.20
CA THR A 94 0.32 -2.84 13.87
C THR A 94 1.71 -2.70 14.53
N PRO A 95 2.22 -3.73 15.23
CA PRO A 95 3.42 -3.62 16.06
C PRO A 95 4.72 -3.78 15.26
N PHE A 96 4.72 -3.45 13.97
CA PHE A 96 5.91 -3.46 13.12
C PHE A 96 5.91 -2.22 12.22
N PRO A 97 7.09 -1.73 11.79
CA PRO A 97 7.17 -0.55 10.96
C PRO A 97 6.54 -0.79 9.59
N THR A 98 5.40 -0.17 9.34
CA THR A 98 4.79 -0.06 8.00
C THR A 98 5.34 1.18 7.29
N PRO A 99 5.42 1.19 5.95
CA PRO A 99 5.67 2.42 5.21
C PRO A 99 4.70 3.52 5.63
N HIS A 100 5.15 4.76 5.73
CA HIS A 100 4.23 5.88 5.93
C HIS A 100 3.22 5.94 4.76
N CYS A 101 1.94 6.10 5.08
CA CYS A 101 0.86 6.15 4.09
C CYS A 101 0.39 7.61 3.90
N TYR A 102 0.58 8.14 2.71
CA TYR A 102 0.17 9.51 2.35
C TYR A 102 -1.27 9.56 1.81
N ALA A 103 -1.69 8.51 1.09
CA ALA A 103 -3.05 8.37 0.59
C ALA A 103 -3.40 6.89 0.45
N ALA A 104 -4.63 6.54 0.80
CA ALA A 104 -5.19 5.22 0.56
C ALA A 104 -6.66 5.44 0.23
N GLU A 105 -7.03 5.44 -1.05
CA GLU A 105 -8.38 5.74 -1.53
C GLU A 105 -8.90 4.61 -2.40
N ILE A 106 -10.20 4.31 -2.32
CA ILE A 106 -10.89 3.32 -3.15
C ILE A 106 -12.30 3.81 -3.49
N ALA A 107 -12.66 3.70 -4.75
CA ALA A 107 -13.99 4.04 -5.28
C ALA A 107 -14.88 2.79 -5.37
N PRO A 108 -16.21 2.94 -5.44
CA PRO A 108 -17.12 1.81 -5.70
C PRO A 108 -16.87 1.05 -7.01
N SER A 109 -16.11 1.62 -7.95
CA SER A 109 -15.66 0.97 -9.20
C SER A 109 -14.43 0.07 -9.02
N ASP A 110 -13.93 -0.08 -7.80
CA ASP A 110 -12.65 -0.72 -7.45
C ASP A 110 -11.41 -0.02 -8.04
N ASP A 111 -11.58 1.18 -8.58
CA ASP A 111 -10.42 2.07 -8.80
C ASP A 111 -9.90 2.51 -7.45
N PHE A 112 -8.59 2.44 -7.28
CA PHE A 112 -7.94 2.78 -6.02
C PHE A 112 -6.60 3.45 -6.28
N VAL A 113 -6.16 4.23 -5.31
CA VAL A 113 -4.77 4.71 -5.25
C VAL A 113 -4.23 4.48 -3.84
N LEU A 114 -3.04 3.89 -3.76
CA LEU A 114 -2.30 3.73 -2.52
C LEU A 114 -0.93 4.39 -2.69
N VAL A 115 -0.67 5.40 -1.86
CA VAL A 115 0.57 6.19 -1.89
C VAL A 115 1.34 5.98 -0.60
N LEU A 116 2.52 5.40 -0.73
CA LEU A 116 3.37 5.00 0.39
C LEU A 116 4.75 5.66 0.31
N GLU A 117 5.42 5.71 1.45
CA GLU A 117 6.84 5.99 1.56
C GLU A 117 7.67 5.11 0.61
N ASP A 118 8.61 5.73 -0.12
CA ASP A 118 9.56 4.99 -0.91
C ASP A 118 10.67 4.40 -0.04
N LEU A 119 10.67 3.07 0.06
CA LEU A 119 11.64 2.28 0.80
C LEU A 119 12.87 1.90 -0.04
N ALA A 120 13.12 2.53 -1.20
CA ALA A 120 14.24 2.23 -2.10
C ALA A 120 15.64 2.24 -1.45
N ARG A 121 15.80 2.90 -0.29
CA ARG A 121 17.03 2.86 0.51
C ARG A 121 17.35 1.49 1.11
N TYR A 122 16.35 0.61 1.23
CA TYR A 122 16.52 -0.75 1.72
C TYR A 122 16.79 -1.72 0.57
N PRO A 123 17.73 -2.66 0.74
CA PRO A 123 18.00 -3.68 -0.27
C PRO A 123 16.77 -4.59 -0.41
N GLN A 124 16.44 -4.93 -1.65
CA GLN A 124 15.44 -5.96 -1.92
C GLN A 124 15.98 -7.32 -1.47
N GLY A 125 15.12 -8.17 -0.92
CA GLY A 125 15.47 -9.56 -0.62
C GLY A 125 15.73 -10.35 -1.89
N ASP A 126 16.72 -11.25 -1.84
CA ASP A 126 16.97 -12.21 -2.91
C ASP A 126 16.03 -13.40 -2.74
N GLN A 127 15.13 -13.61 -3.71
CA GLN A 127 14.14 -14.68 -3.65
C GLN A 127 14.71 -16.07 -3.99
N VAL A 128 15.89 -16.11 -4.62
CA VAL A 128 16.56 -17.36 -5.03
C VAL A 128 17.60 -17.76 -3.99
N ALA A 129 18.51 -16.86 -3.63
CA ALA A 129 19.54 -17.12 -2.63
C ALA A 129 19.00 -17.05 -1.19
N GLY A 130 17.89 -16.35 -0.96
CA GLY A 130 17.30 -16.16 0.35
C GLY A 130 17.99 -15.06 1.18
N CYS A 131 18.00 -15.24 2.50
CA CYS A 131 18.60 -14.28 3.43
C CYS A 131 19.41 -14.99 4.52
N SER A 132 20.22 -14.23 5.27
CA SER A 132 20.98 -14.81 6.38
C SER A 132 20.07 -15.22 7.55
N ALA A 133 20.55 -16.14 8.39
CA ALA A 133 19.81 -16.61 9.56
C ALA A 133 19.43 -15.47 10.51
N GLU A 134 20.29 -14.46 10.64
CA GLU A 134 20.04 -13.28 11.47
C GLU A 134 18.88 -12.44 10.93
N ARG A 135 18.82 -12.24 9.60
CA ARG A 135 17.70 -11.52 8.95
C ARG A 135 16.40 -12.32 9.08
N ALA A 136 16.45 -13.62 8.84
CA ALA A 136 15.30 -14.50 9.01
C ALA A 136 14.77 -14.43 10.45
N THR A 137 15.66 -14.50 11.44
CA THR A 137 15.30 -14.39 12.87
C THR A 137 14.63 -13.05 13.18
N SER A 138 15.15 -11.95 12.63
CA SER A 138 14.54 -10.62 12.80
C SER A 138 13.11 -10.56 12.24
N VAL A 139 12.90 -11.09 11.03
CA VAL A 139 11.57 -11.15 10.40
C VAL A 139 10.62 -12.02 11.21
N VAL A 140 11.06 -13.21 11.67
CA VAL A 140 10.23 -14.12 12.48
C VAL A 140 9.80 -13.47 13.79
N ARG A 141 10.67 -12.68 14.44
CA ARG A 141 10.29 -11.94 15.66
C ARG A 141 9.22 -10.89 15.38
N SER A 142 9.33 -10.15 14.28
CA SER A 142 8.31 -9.18 13.87
C SER A 142 6.98 -9.86 13.54
N LEU A 143 7.01 -11.01 12.87
CA LEU A 143 5.82 -11.82 12.60
C LEU A 143 5.18 -12.35 13.90
N ALA A 144 5.97 -12.79 14.87
CA ALA A 144 5.45 -13.22 16.16
C ALA A 144 4.72 -12.09 16.90
N ALA A 145 5.26 -10.86 16.89
CA ALA A 145 4.59 -9.70 17.46
C ALA A 145 3.29 -9.37 16.72
N LEU A 146 3.30 -9.45 15.39
CA LEU A 146 2.12 -9.26 14.56
C LEU A 146 1.02 -10.28 14.90
N HIS A 147 1.37 -11.57 14.95
CA HIS A 147 0.44 -12.64 15.30
C HIS A 147 -0.10 -12.45 16.71
N ALA A 148 0.73 -12.06 17.69
CA ALA A 148 0.28 -11.81 19.05
C ALA A 148 -0.72 -10.65 19.15
N ARG A 149 -0.52 -9.57 18.36
CA ARG A 149 -1.43 -8.41 18.36
C ARG A 149 -2.82 -8.74 17.82
N TRP A 150 -2.86 -9.57 16.77
CA TRP A 150 -4.07 -9.92 16.03
C TRP A 150 -4.45 -11.39 16.20
N TRP A 151 -4.10 -11.99 17.35
CA TRP A 151 -4.50 -13.35 17.66
C TRP A 151 -6.01 -13.38 17.94
N GLU A 152 -6.73 -14.26 17.24
CA GLU A 152 -8.19 -14.45 17.41
C GLU A 152 -8.99 -13.14 17.48
N PRO A 153 -8.91 -12.27 16.44
CA PRO A 153 -9.69 -11.05 16.42
C PRO A 153 -11.17 -11.39 16.21
N GLU A 154 -12.05 -10.64 16.85
CA GLU A 154 -13.49 -10.80 16.64
C GLU A 154 -13.83 -10.44 15.19
N PRO A 155 -14.44 -11.34 14.40
CA PRO A 155 -14.66 -11.10 12.96
C PRO A 155 -15.52 -9.87 12.68
N ALA A 156 -16.39 -9.51 13.63
CA ALA A 156 -17.22 -8.32 13.56
C ALA A 156 -16.41 -7.01 13.58
N GLU A 157 -15.18 -7.02 14.11
CA GLU A 157 -14.31 -5.83 14.13
C GLU A 157 -13.79 -5.48 12.74
N HIS A 158 -13.62 -6.48 11.87
CA HIS A 158 -13.03 -6.33 10.53
C HIS A 158 -13.79 -7.15 9.46
N PRO A 159 -15.05 -6.80 9.14
CA PRO A 159 -15.90 -7.59 8.22
C PRO A 159 -15.40 -7.63 6.77
N TRP A 160 -14.40 -6.81 6.44
CA TRP A 160 -13.73 -6.77 5.15
C TRP A 160 -12.53 -7.72 5.06
N LEU A 161 -12.01 -8.20 6.18
CA LEU A 161 -11.05 -9.30 6.19
C LEU A 161 -11.81 -10.60 5.95
N PRO A 162 -11.51 -11.34 4.87
CA PRO A 162 -12.17 -12.62 4.66
C PRO A 162 -11.73 -13.59 5.75
N PHE A 163 -12.67 -14.40 6.26
CA PHE A 163 -12.34 -15.76 6.65
C PHE A 163 -11.97 -16.51 5.38
N THR A 164 -10.69 -16.53 5.03
CA THR A 164 -10.26 -17.41 3.94
C THR A 164 -10.30 -18.85 4.44
N THR A 165 -11.44 -19.51 4.26
CA THR A 165 -11.52 -20.97 4.17
C THR A 165 -11.11 -21.35 2.74
N VAL A 166 -9.83 -21.24 2.41
CA VAL A 166 -9.33 -21.92 1.20
C VAL A 166 -9.12 -23.39 1.60
N GLY A 167 -10.16 -24.21 1.42
CA GLY A 167 -10.06 -25.67 1.43
C GLY A 167 -9.78 -26.35 2.77
N LEU A 168 -10.48 -25.96 3.83
CA LEU A 168 -10.66 -26.82 5.01
C LEU A 168 -12.15 -27.03 5.22
N ASP A 169 -12.69 -27.95 4.42
CA ASP A 169 -13.88 -28.72 4.75
C ASP A 169 -13.40 -29.99 5.48
#